data_AF-A0A919TEF4-F1
#
_entry.id   AF-A0A919TEF4-F1
#
_cell.length_a   1.000
_cell.length_b   1.000
_cell.length_c   1.000
_cell.angle_alpha   90.00
_cell.angle_beta   90.00
_cell.angle_gamma   90.00
#
_symmetry.space_group_name_H-M   'P 1'
#
loop_
_entity.id
_entity.type
_entity.pdbx_description
1 polymer ?
#
loop_
_entity_poly.entity_id
_entity_poly.type
_entity_poly.pdbx_seq_one_letter_code
_entity_poly.pdbx_strand_id
1 'polypeptide(L)'
;MTPTNDYGQERPTEEDALEALAELIGHRLAEGIWDLSACELGLRRPLTEPHDLRRVAEHLMTVGDLLRVAGRSTKVRVITFEALSRTVLS
;
A
#
# COMPACT_ATOMS: atom_id res chain seq x y z
N MET A 1 -7.43 4.25 16.34
CA MET A 1 -8.46 3.31 15.86
C MET A 1 -8.46 3.42 14.35
N THR A 2 -7.92 2.43 13.64
CA THR A 2 -7.86 2.44 12.17
C THR A 2 -9.29 2.36 11.63
N PRO A 3 -9.68 3.23 10.69
CA PRO A 3 -11.04 3.18 10.15
C PRO A 3 -11.27 1.83 9.48
N THR A 4 -12.36 1.14 9.83
CA THR A 4 -12.79 -0.11 9.22
C THR A 4 -13.94 0.13 8.24
N ASN A 5 -14.07 -0.71 7.22
CA ASN A 5 -15.30 -0.75 6.42
C ASN A 5 -16.41 -1.51 7.18
N ASP A 6 -17.62 -1.56 6.61
CA ASP A 6 -18.78 -2.19 7.25
C ASP A 6 -18.69 -3.72 7.34
N TYR A 7 -17.64 -4.33 6.78
CA TYR A 7 -17.28 -5.74 6.94
C TYR A 7 -16.20 -5.96 8.02
N GLY A 8 -15.84 -4.92 8.78
CA GLY A 8 -14.81 -4.99 9.82
C GLY A 8 -13.38 -5.06 9.26
N GLN A 9 -13.18 -4.83 7.96
CA GLN A 9 -11.85 -4.83 7.37
C GLN A 9 -11.21 -3.46 7.55
N GLU A 10 -10.03 -3.43 8.17
CA GLU A 10 -9.26 -2.22 8.37
C GLU A 10 -8.84 -1.59 7.04
N ARG A 11 -8.97 -0.26 6.96
CA ARG A 11 -8.46 0.54 5.84
C ARG A 11 -6.95 0.33 5.75
N PRO A 12 -6.42 -0.12 4.61
CA PRO A 12 -4.98 -0.23 4.41
C PRO A 12 -4.31 1.12 4.61
N THR A 13 -3.23 1.14 5.37
CA THR A 13 -2.45 2.35 5.64
C THR A 13 -1.10 2.32 4.93
N GLU A 14 -0.42 3.46 4.89
CA GLU A 14 0.98 3.51 4.45
C GLU A 14 1.90 2.74 5.40
N GLU A 15 1.65 2.82 6.71
CA GLU A 15 2.41 2.10 7.74
C GLU A 15 2.34 0.59 7.53
N ASP A 16 1.15 0.05 7.26
CA ASP A 16 0.94 -1.36 6.90
C ASP A 16 1.80 -1.81 5.71
N ALA A 17 1.91 -0.95 4.69
CA ALA A 17 2.63 -1.25 3.48
C ALA A 17 4.15 -1.14 3.67
N LEU A 18 4.59 -0.18 4.47
CA LEU A 18 5.98 0.00 4.87
C LEU A 18 6.47 -1.16 5.74
N GLU A 19 5.67 -1.62 6.70
CA GLU A 19 6.02 -2.77 7.54
C GLU A 19 6.16 -4.03 6.68
N ALA A 20 5.18 -4.32 5.82
CA ALA A 20 5.25 -5.47 4.91
C ALA A 20 6.45 -5.42 3.96
N LEU A 21 6.88 -4.23 3.54
CA LEU A 21 8.09 -4.06 2.75
C LEU A 21 9.33 -4.27 3.61
N ALA A 22 9.35 -3.71 4.83
CA ALA A 22 10.45 -3.78 5.76
C ALA A 22 10.73 -5.21 6.26
N GLU A 23 9.72 -6.07 6.36
CA GLU A 23 9.89 -7.50 6.64
C GLU A 23 10.74 -8.22 5.59
N LEU A 24 10.74 -7.74 4.34
CA LEU A 24 11.50 -8.36 3.25
C LEU A 24 12.91 -7.78 3.09
N ILE A 25 13.08 -6.47 3.30
CA ILE A 25 14.30 -5.76 2.91
C ILE A 25 14.90 -4.87 4.01
N GLY A 26 14.30 -4.86 5.20
CA GLY A 26 14.69 -4.02 6.32
C GLY A 26 14.09 -2.61 6.26
N HIS A 27 13.81 -2.06 7.44
CA HIS A 27 13.10 -0.77 7.63
C HIS A 27 13.74 0.40 6.87
N ARG A 28 15.08 0.56 6.97
CA ARG A 28 15.78 1.68 6.34
C ARG A 28 15.64 1.67 4.81
N LEU A 29 15.71 0.48 4.21
CA LEU A 29 15.60 0.35 2.76
C LEU A 29 14.14 0.47 2.32
N ALA A 30 13.21 -0.07 3.09
CA ALA A 30 11.77 0.09 2.85
C ALA A 30 11.36 1.55 2.81
N GLU A 31 11.73 2.35 3.83
CA GLU A 31 11.46 3.79 3.87
C GLU A 31 12.05 4.52 2.66
N GLY A 32 13.32 4.26 2.33
CA GLY A 32 13.99 4.93 1.21
C GLY A 32 13.37 4.59 -0.14
N ILE A 33 13.07 3.31 -0.39
CA ILE A 33 12.45 2.88 -1.65
C ILE A 33 11.02 3.40 -1.75
N TRP A 34 10.27 3.38 -0.67
CA TRP A 34 8.91 3.88 -0.63
C TRP A 34 8.85 5.39 -0.90
N ASP A 35 9.75 6.16 -0.27
CA ASP A 35 9.87 7.60 -0.47
C ASP A 35 10.21 7.94 -1.93
N LEU A 36 11.20 7.26 -2.50
CA LEU A 36 11.57 7.42 -3.91
C LEU A 36 10.41 7.07 -4.85
N SER A 37 9.72 5.94 -4.59
CA SER A 37 8.57 5.51 -5.40
C SER A 37 7.42 6.52 -5.35
N ALA A 38 7.12 7.06 -4.17
CA ALA A 38 6.10 8.10 -4.02
C ALA A 38 6.50 9.38 -4.77
N CYS A 39 7.76 9.79 -4.64
CA CYS A 39 8.31 10.97 -5.32
C CYS A 39 8.25 10.84 -6.85
N GLU A 40 8.67 9.70 -7.42
CA GLU A 40 8.62 9.43 -8.86
C GLU A 40 7.20 9.46 -9.42
N LEU A 41 6.20 9.14 -8.59
CA LEU A 41 4.77 9.20 -8.93
C LEU A 41 4.13 10.57 -8.71
N GLY A 42 4.89 11.56 -8.22
CA GLY A 42 4.41 12.90 -7.87
C GLY A 42 3.50 12.93 -6.65
N LEU A 43 3.61 11.94 -5.76
CA LEU A 43 2.81 11.80 -4.55
C LEU A 43 3.51 12.43 -3.35
N ARG A 44 2.72 12.98 -2.42
CA ARG A 44 3.23 13.54 -1.16
C ARG A 44 2.87 12.62 -0.01
N ARG A 45 3.89 12.21 0.75
CA ARG A 45 3.72 11.44 1.99
C ARG A 45 3.22 12.32 3.15
N PRO A 46 2.47 11.76 4.12
CA PRO A 46 2.00 10.39 4.15
C PRO A 46 0.85 10.11 3.17
N LEU A 47 0.79 8.89 2.64
CA LEU A 47 -0.25 8.44 1.70
C LEU A 47 -1.49 8.00 2.47
N THR A 48 -2.56 8.78 2.40
CA THR A 48 -3.81 8.47 3.10
C THR A 48 -4.81 7.75 2.22
N GLU A 49 -4.77 7.95 0.89
CA GLU A 49 -5.75 7.40 -0.03
C GLU A 49 -5.37 5.98 -0.52
N PRO A 50 -6.27 4.98 -0.44
CA PRO A 50 -5.99 3.62 -0.91
C PRO A 50 -5.54 3.58 -2.37
N HIS A 51 -6.09 4.47 -3.19
CA HIS A 51 -5.68 4.62 -4.58
C HIS A 51 -4.18 4.93 -4.74
N ASP A 52 -3.63 5.80 -3.90
CA ASP A 52 -2.22 6.19 -3.98
C ASP A 52 -1.31 5.08 -3.45
N LEU A 53 -1.75 4.36 -2.40
CA LEU A 53 -1.07 3.14 -1.94
C LEU A 53 -0.99 2.09 -3.07
N ARG A 54 -2.07 1.90 -3.84
CA ARG A 54 -2.07 1.00 -5.00
C ARG A 54 -1.07 1.45 -6.07
N ARG A 55 -0.99 2.75 -6.36
CA ARG A 55 -0.05 3.27 -7.36
C ARG A 55 1.41 3.01 -6.98
N VAL A 56 1.77 3.25 -5.72
CA VAL A 56 3.11 2.91 -5.21
C VAL A 56 3.34 1.40 -5.28
N ALA A 57 2.38 0.60 -4.84
CA ALA A 57 2.47 -0.85 -4.87
C ALA A 57 2.70 -1.40 -6.30
N GLU A 58 2.01 -0.85 -7.30
CA GLU A 58 2.20 -1.18 -8.71
C GLU A 58 3.57 -0.74 -9.24
N HIS A 59 4.05 0.43 -8.82
CA HIS A 59 5.38 0.90 -9.18
C HIS A 59 6.48 -0.02 -8.62
N LEU A 60 6.40 -0.41 -7.33
CA LEU A 60 7.34 -1.36 -6.70
C LEU A 60 7.45 -2.68 -7.47
N MET A 61 6.36 -3.14 -8.07
CA MET A 61 6.33 -4.37 -8.88
C MET A 61 7.19 -4.29 -10.16
N THR A 62 7.52 -3.09 -10.62
CA THR A 62 8.37 -2.85 -11.78
C THR A 62 9.86 -2.78 -11.44
N VAL A 63 10.21 -2.49 -10.18
CA VAL A 63 11.60 -2.21 -9.76
C VAL A 63 12.41 -3.49 -9.48
N GLY A 64 11.80 -4.53 -8.90
CA GLY A 64 12.54 -5.77 -8.59
C GLY A 64 11.68 -6.90 -8.02
N ASP A 65 12.23 -8.11 -7.97
CA ASP A 65 11.47 -9.32 -7.63
C ASP A 65 10.99 -9.35 -6.18
N LEU A 66 11.84 -8.95 -5.21
CA LEU A 66 11.45 -8.85 -3.80
C LEU A 66 10.41 -7.75 -3.59
N LEU A 67 10.60 -6.59 -4.20
CA LEU A 67 9.66 -5.47 -4.14
C LEU A 67 8.32 -5.83 -4.76
N ARG A 68 8.32 -6.68 -5.80
CA ARG A 68 7.11 -7.18 -6.43
C ARG A 68 6.26 -8.04 -5.50
N VAL A 69 6.87 -8.78 -4.58
CA VAL A 69 6.12 -9.57 -3.59
C VAL A 69 5.37 -8.64 -2.63
N ALA A 70 6.06 -7.67 -2.03
CA ALA A 70 5.44 -6.66 -1.17
C ALA A 70 4.37 -5.86 -1.93
N GLY A 71 4.68 -5.38 -3.13
CA GLY A 71 3.75 -4.63 -3.97
C GLY A 71 2.47 -5.42 -4.29
N ARG A 72 2.57 -6.73 -4.61
CA ARG A 72 1.39 -7.58 -4.81
C ARG A 72 0.55 -7.69 -3.54
N SER A 73 1.18 -7.91 -2.39
CA SER A 73 0.49 -8.02 -1.10
C SER A 73 -0.30 -6.74 -0.79
N THR A 74 0.36 -5.58 -0.86
CA THR A 74 -0.27 -4.27 -0.65
C THR A 74 -1.42 -4.02 -1.64
N LYS A 75 -1.21 -4.31 -2.93
CA LYS A 75 -2.25 -4.15 -3.96
C LYS A 75 -3.48 -5.02 -3.68
N VAL A 76 -3.30 -6.27 -3.25
CA VAL A 76 -4.42 -7.15 -2.90
C VAL A 76 -5.20 -6.59 -1.71
N ARG A 77 -4.51 -6.15 -0.64
CA ARG A 77 -5.18 -5.54 0.54
C ARG A 77 -6.02 -4.33 0.13
N VAL A 78 -5.48 -3.44 -0.71
CA VAL A 78 -6.20 -2.26 -1.23
C VAL A 78 -7.42 -2.66 -2.05
N ILE A 79 -7.26 -3.54 -3.04
CA ILE A 79 -8.37 -3.93 -3.93
C ILE A 79 -9.49 -4.62 -3.14
N THR A 80 -9.15 -5.48 -2.19
CA THR A 80 -10.14 -6.15 -1.33
C THR A 80 -10.90 -5.13 -0.50
N PHE A 81 -10.21 -4.16 0.12
CA PHE A 81 -10.87 -3.08 0.85
C PHE A 81 -11.82 -2.28 -0.04
N GLU A 82 -11.35 -1.83 -1.22
CA GLU A 82 -12.18 -1.07 -2.17
C GLU A 82 -13.38 -1.87 -2.69
N ALA A 83 -13.21 -3.16 -2.95
CA ALA A 83 -14.29 -4.04 -3.42
C ALA A 83 -15.38 -4.17 -2.35
N LEU A 84 -14.99 -4.46 -1.12
CA LEU A 84 -15.94 -4.57 -0.01
C LEU A 84 -16.63 -3.25 0.30
N SER A 85 -15.91 -2.14 0.31
CA SER A 85 -16.50 -0.82 0.58
C SER A 85 -17.51 -0.38 -0.49
N ARG A 86 -17.40 -0.88 -1.73
CA ARG A 86 -18.39 -0.62 -2.80
C ARG A 86 -19.69 -1.40 -2.61
N THR A 87 -19.62 -2.61 -2.07
CA THR A 87 -20.80 -3.47 -1.85
C THR A 87 -21.75 -2.90 -0.80
N VAL A 88 -21.29 -2.01 0.08
CA VAL A 88 -22.13 -1.39 1.13
C VAL A 88 -22.88 -0.15 0.61
N LEU A 89 -22.38 0.47 -0.46
CA LEU A 89 -22.97 1.66 -1.07
C LEU A 89 -23.98 1.34 -2.19
N SER A 90 -24.24 0.06 -2.48
CA SER A 90 -25.24 -0.41 -3.45
C SER A 90 -26.44 -1.03 -2.77
#